data_AF-A0A6B2XN09-F1
#
_entry.id   AF-A0A6B2XN09-F1
#
_cell.length_a   1.000
_cell.length_b   1.000
_cell.length_c   1.000
_cell.angle_alpha   90.00
_cell.angle_beta   90.00
_cell.angle_gamma   90.00
#
_symmetry.space_group_name_H-M   'P 1'
#
loop_
_entity.id
_entity.type
_entity.pdbx_description
1 polymer ?
#
loop_
_entity_poly.entity_id
_entity_poly.type
_entity_poly.pdbx_seq_one_letter_code
_entity_poly.pdbx_strand_id
1 'polypeptide(L)'
;SLTPRVGIGSYDVVSPADAVERLGDPRFGGGGMIAWAARDGVQAVPEIAPAEPEAPTVPPTVGEGARFAGPVTDVTITDARLGLAVQYQPDGAAVLLPAYELSDADGNVWSVVAVVDDRLDFSPAG
;
A
#
# COMPACT_ATOMS: atom_id res chain seq x y z
N SER A 1 14.40 -17.97 20.10
CA SER A 1 14.65 -16.77 20.92
C SER A 1 14.45 -15.56 20.04
N LEU A 2 13.71 -14.54 20.48
CA LEU A 2 13.54 -13.28 19.74
C LEU A 2 14.74 -12.36 20.03
N THR A 3 15.22 -11.64 19.03
CA THR A 3 16.31 -10.67 19.18
C THR A 3 15.91 -9.56 20.18
N PRO A 4 16.81 -9.12 21.08
CA PRO A 4 16.55 -8.00 21.97
C PRO A 4 16.14 -6.74 21.20
N ARG A 5 15.15 -6.00 21.72
CA ARG A 5 14.73 -4.71 21.13
C ARG A 5 15.69 -3.62 21.57
N VAL A 6 16.17 -2.83 20.61
CA VAL A 6 17.00 -1.65 20.85
C VAL A 6 16.17 -0.41 20.54
N GLY A 7 16.13 0.54 21.48
CA GLY A 7 15.47 1.83 21.26
C GLY A 7 16.28 2.71 20.32
N ILE A 8 15.65 3.22 19.27
CA ILE A 8 16.30 4.09 18.26
C ILE A 8 16.02 5.59 18.48
N GLY A 9 15.29 5.93 19.56
CA GLY A 9 14.94 7.30 19.93
C GLY A 9 13.49 7.66 19.64
N SER A 10 13.18 8.94 19.83
CA SER A 10 11.86 9.53 19.53
C SER A 10 11.94 10.29 18.21
N TYR A 11 10.86 10.22 17.43
CA TYR A 11 10.74 10.90 16.15
C TYR A 11 9.53 11.81 16.18
N ASP A 12 9.69 13.00 15.62
CA ASP A 12 8.55 13.84 15.28
C ASP A 12 7.75 13.17 14.16
N VAL A 13 6.43 13.35 14.21
CA VAL A 13 5.50 12.82 13.22
C VAL A 13 4.76 13.94 12.53
N VAL A 14 4.42 13.69 11.28
CA VAL A 14 3.56 14.57 10.49
C VAL A 14 2.10 14.53 10.92
N SER A 15 1.31 15.46 10.40
CA SER A 15 -0.13 15.44 10.63
C SER A 15 -0.82 14.32 9.84
N PRO A 16 -2.05 13.92 10.23
CA PRO A 16 -2.86 13.01 9.43
C PRO A 16 -3.11 13.48 8.00
N ALA A 17 -3.29 14.79 7.78
CA ALA A 17 -3.51 15.35 6.45
C ALA A 17 -2.28 15.18 5.55
N ASP A 18 -1.08 15.47 6.07
CA ASP A 18 0.18 15.24 5.33
C ASP A 18 0.41 13.75 5.06
N ALA A 19 -0.10 12.84 5.91
CA ALA A 19 -0.06 11.41 5.67
C ALA A 19 -0.99 10.98 4.52
N VAL A 20 -2.14 11.63 4.34
CA VAL A 20 -3.01 11.44 3.18
C VAL A 20 -2.32 11.92 1.91
N GLU A 21 -1.66 13.10 1.94
CA GLU A 21 -0.90 13.59 0.78
C GLU A 21 0.21 12.61 0.35
N ARG A 22 0.88 11.98 1.32
CA ARG A 22 1.90 10.96 1.07
C ARG A 22 1.40 9.70 0.38
N LEU A 23 0.10 9.37 0.42
CA LEU A 23 -0.43 8.18 -0.29
C LEU A 23 -0.19 8.26 -1.80
N GLY A 24 -0.18 9.47 -2.36
CA GLY A 24 0.09 9.72 -3.77
C GLY A 24 1.58 9.84 -4.12
N ASP A 25 2.47 9.84 -3.13
CA ASP A 25 3.90 10.07 -3.33
C ASP A 25 4.66 8.73 -3.46
N PRO A 26 5.32 8.46 -4.61
CA PRO A 26 6.08 7.23 -4.82
C PRO A 26 7.16 6.94 -3.78
N ARG A 27 7.68 7.96 -3.10
CA ARG A 27 8.67 7.79 -2.00
C ARG A 27 8.08 7.04 -0.81
N PHE A 28 6.77 7.12 -0.61
CA PHE A 28 6.05 6.50 0.50
C PHE A 28 5.14 5.34 0.03
N GLY A 29 4.96 5.18 -1.28
CA GLY A 29 4.11 4.17 -1.93
C GLY A 29 4.52 2.69 -1.73
N GLY A 30 5.53 2.40 -0.89
CA GLY A 30 5.86 1.04 -0.46
C GLY A 30 4.79 0.43 0.47
N GLY A 31 3.95 1.26 1.11
CA GLY A 31 2.77 0.83 1.85
C GLY A 31 1.56 0.65 0.95
N GLY A 32 1.53 -0.43 0.16
CA GLY A 32 0.32 -0.79 -0.58
C GLY A 32 -0.89 -1.01 0.34
N MET A 33 -2.09 -1.08 -0.24
CA MET A 33 -3.31 -1.43 0.49
C MET A 33 -3.07 -2.69 1.35
N ILE A 34 -3.41 -2.62 2.64
CA ILE A 34 -3.13 -3.71 3.57
C ILE A 34 -4.06 -4.88 3.25
N ALA A 35 -3.52 -5.94 2.64
CA ALA A 35 -4.28 -7.10 2.15
C ALA A 35 -5.11 -7.83 3.23
N TRP A 36 -4.88 -7.59 4.52
CA TRP A 36 -5.71 -8.11 5.61
C TRP A 36 -7.11 -7.49 5.64
N ALA A 37 -7.34 -6.33 5.04
CA ALA A 37 -8.66 -5.71 4.91
C ALA A 37 -9.60 -6.49 3.95
N ALA A 38 -9.05 -7.30 3.04
CA ALA A 38 -9.82 -8.10 2.08
C ALA A 38 -10.30 -9.47 2.63
N ARG A 39 -10.16 -9.72 3.94
CA ARG A 39 -10.44 -11.04 4.56
C ARG A 39 -11.92 -11.44 4.57
N ASP A 40 -12.85 -10.50 4.36
CA ASP A 40 -14.29 -10.80 4.27
C ASP A 40 -14.74 -11.21 2.85
N GLY A 41 -13.81 -11.27 1.89
CA GLY A 41 -14.09 -11.56 0.48
C GLY A 41 -13.33 -12.75 -0.09
N VAL A 42 -13.16 -13.86 0.66
CA VAL A 42 -12.78 -15.14 0.03
C VAL A 42 -13.97 -15.61 -0.80
N GLN A 43 -14.09 -15.07 -2.02
CA GLN A 43 -15.08 -15.50 -2.98
C GLN A 43 -14.79 -16.99 -3.27
N ALA A 44 -15.69 -17.86 -2.83
CA ALA A 44 -15.63 -19.28 -3.16
C ALA A 44 -15.48 -19.40 -4.68
N VAL A 45 -14.40 -20.05 -5.12
CA VAL A 45 -14.19 -20.34 -6.55
C VAL A 45 -15.36 -21.24 -6.96
N PRO A 46 -16.25 -20.80 -7.87
CA PRO A 46 -17.32 -21.66 -8.36
C PRO A 46 -16.67 -22.85 -9.05
N GLU A 47 -17.18 -24.06 -8.80
CA GLU A 47 -16.79 -25.24 -9.54
C GLU A 47 -17.22 -25.05 -11.01
N ILE A 48 -16.28 -24.67 -11.87
CA ILE A 48 -16.51 -24.47 -13.29
C ILE A 48 -16.59 -25.85 -13.94
N ALA A 49 -17.80 -26.24 -14.37
CA ALA A 49 -17.97 -27.40 -15.24
C ALA A 49 -17.14 -27.23 -16.53
N PRO A 50 -16.52 -28.28 -17.09
CA PRO A 50 -15.66 -28.14 -18.26
C PRO A 50 -16.48 -27.62 -19.44
N ALA A 51 -16.30 -26.33 -19.77
CA ALA A 51 -16.77 -25.75 -21.02
C ALA A 51 -15.81 -26.17 -22.14
N GLU A 52 -16.36 -26.51 -23.31
CA GLU A 52 -15.58 -26.76 -24.51
C GLU A 52 -14.72 -25.52 -24.80
N PRO A 53 -13.37 -25.64 -24.93
CA PRO A 53 -12.51 -24.48 -25.04
C PRO A 53 -12.83 -23.73 -26.34
N GLU A 54 -13.40 -22.55 -26.20
CA GLU A 54 -13.65 -21.63 -27.30
C GLU A 54 -12.32 -21.36 -28.02
N ALA A 55 -12.32 -21.36 -29.36
CA ALA A 55 -11.10 -21.12 -30.12
C ALA A 55 -10.49 -19.78 -29.69
N PRO A 56 -9.18 -19.73 -29.35
CA PRO A 56 -8.57 -18.51 -28.83
C PRO A 56 -8.73 -17.38 -29.85
N THR A 57 -9.47 -16.34 -29.47
CA THR A 57 -9.61 -15.14 -30.28
C THR A 57 -8.49 -14.16 -29.91
N VAL A 58 -7.90 -13.53 -30.93
CA VAL A 58 -6.89 -12.49 -30.70
C VAL A 58 -7.63 -11.20 -30.34
N PRO A 59 -7.29 -10.52 -29.24
CA PRO A 59 -7.84 -9.20 -28.94
C PRO A 59 -7.60 -8.25 -30.12
N PRO A 60 -8.55 -7.36 -30.44
CA PRO A 60 -8.38 -6.44 -31.55
C PRO A 60 -7.12 -5.59 -31.37
N THR A 61 -6.34 -5.44 -32.45
CA THR A 61 -5.15 -4.59 -32.44
C THR A 61 -5.55 -3.15 -32.11
N VAL A 62 -4.85 -2.56 -31.14
CA VAL A 62 -5.04 -1.14 -30.80
C VAL A 62 -4.53 -0.30 -31.96
N GLY A 63 -5.41 0.50 -32.57
CA GLY A 63 -5.08 1.35 -33.71
C GLY A 63 -4.29 2.61 -33.32
N GLU A 64 -3.71 3.28 -34.33
CA GLU A 64 -3.02 4.55 -34.14
C GLU A 64 -3.96 5.61 -33.53
N GLY A 65 -3.48 6.36 -32.52
CA GLY A 65 -4.26 7.40 -31.85
C GLY A 65 -5.31 6.90 -30.86
N ALA A 66 -5.41 5.59 -30.62
CA ALA A 66 -6.33 5.03 -29.65
C ALA A 66 -6.11 5.60 -28.24
N ARG A 67 -7.21 5.73 -27.49
CA ARG A 67 -7.18 6.07 -26.07
C ARG A 67 -7.00 4.79 -25.25
N PHE A 68 -6.11 4.83 -24.27
CA PHE A 68 -5.87 3.73 -23.36
C PHE A 68 -6.72 3.91 -22.10
N ALA A 69 -7.25 2.81 -21.57
CA ALA A 69 -7.94 2.84 -20.28
C ALA A 69 -6.91 3.08 -19.17
N GLY A 70 -7.05 4.19 -18.45
CA GLY A 70 -6.32 4.50 -17.22
C GLY A 70 -7.33 4.78 -16.12
N PRO A 71 -7.91 3.74 -15.49
CA PRO A 71 -8.92 3.95 -14.46
C PRO A 71 -8.30 4.72 -13.30
N VAL A 72 -8.95 5.81 -12.90
CA VAL A 72 -8.64 6.58 -11.70
C VAL A 72 -9.72 6.27 -10.68
N THR A 73 -9.32 6.13 -9.42
CA THR A 73 -10.24 5.92 -8.30
C THR A 73 -10.09 7.08 -7.34
N ASP A 74 -11.19 7.79 -7.08
CA ASP A 74 -11.28 8.78 -6.03
C ASP A 74 -11.55 8.08 -4.69
N VAL A 75 -10.68 8.33 -3.71
CA VAL A 75 -10.78 7.76 -2.35
C VAL A 75 -10.88 8.90 -1.36
N THR A 76 -11.88 8.84 -0.48
CA THR A 76 -12.00 9.78 0.65
C THR A 76 -11.56 9.07 1.93
N ILE A 77 -10.44 9.51 2.50
CA ILE A 77 -9.98 9.03 3.79
C ILE A 77 -10.84 9.64 4.91
N THR A 78 -11.41 8.79 5.75
CA THR A 78 -12.34 9.17 6.82
C THR A 78 -11.77 8.99 8.23
N ASP A 79 -10.76 8.13 8.40
CA ASP A 79 -10.09 7.94 9.69
C ASP A 79 -8.56 7.84 9.53
N ALA A 80 -7.85 8.22 10.59
CA ALA A 80 -6.40 8.14 10.66
C ALA A 80 -5.94 7.78 12.07
N ARG A 81 -5.35 6.60 12.23
CA ARG A 81 -4.84 6.10 13.51
C ARG A 81 -3.31 6.02 13.50
N LEU A 82 -2.66 6.73 14.41
CA LEU A 82 -1.22 6.62 14.60
C LEU A 82 -0.87 5.32 15.34
N GLY A 83 0.07 4.56 14.82
CA GLY A 83 0.57 3.32 15.39
C GLY A 83 2.04 3.07 15.02
N LEU A 84 2.45 1.81 15.12
CA LEU A 84 3.78 1.36 14.67
C LEU A 84 3.62 0.42 13.48
N ALA A 85 4.45 0.61 12.46
CA ALA A 85 4.63 -0.32 11.36
C ALA A 85 6.03 -0.92 11.40
N VAL A 86 6.18 -2.14 10.86
CA VAL A 86 7.49 -2.76 10.63
C VAL A 86 7.98 -2.33 9.25
N GLN A 87 9.22 -1.87 9.16
CA GLN A 87 9.92 -1.66 7.90
C GLN A 87 11.22 -2.46 7.90
N TYR A 88 11.54 -3.02 6.74
CA TYR A 88 12.78 -3.77 6.54
C TYR A 88 13.81 -2.87 5.86
N GLN A 89 14.98 -2.77 6.48
CA GLN A 89 16.10 -2.01 5.96
C GLN A 89 16.88 -2.83 4.91
N PRO A 90 17.68 -2.18 4.04
CA PRO A 90 18.49 -2.87 3.03
C PRO A 90 19.47 -3.90 3.60
N ASP A 91 19.93 -3.72 4.83
CA ASP A 91 20.82 -4.64 5.55
C ASP A 91 20.08 -5.83 6.20
N GLY A 92 18.76 -5.91 6.02
CA GLY A 92 17.89 -6.94 6.59
C GLY A 92 17.41 -6.66 8.02
N ALA A 93 17.76 -5.52 8.62
CA ALA A 93 17.22 -5.12 9.92
C ALA A 93 15.71 -4.86 9.82
N ALA A 94 14.97 -5.21 10.88
CA ALA A 94 13.56 -4.86 11.02
C ALA A 94 13.40 -3.72 12.03
N VAL A 95 12.84 -2.60 11.58
CA VAL A 95 12.63 -1.40 12.39
C VAL A 95 11.14 -1.20 12.64
N LEU A 96 10.78 -0.89 13.89
CA LEU A 96 9.45 -0.41 14.24
C LEU A 96 9.45 1.11 14.21
N LEU A 97 8.62 1.69 13.36
CA LEU A 97 8.55 3.14 13.15
C LEU A 97 7.10 3.65 13.22
N PRO A 98 6.89 4.91 13.65
CA PRO A 98 5.57 5.54 13.62
C PRO A 98 4.96 5.54 12.22
N ALA A 99 3.71 5.10 12.12
CA ALA A 99 2.96 5.05 10.87
C ALA A 99 1.48 5.34 11.13
N TYR A 100 0.82 6.00 10.17
CA TYR A 100 -0.62 6.12 10.15
C TYR A 100 -1.24 4.90 9.46
N GLU A 101 -2.28 4.35 10.08
CA GLU A 101 -3.29 3.54 9.42
C GLU A 101 -4.41 4.49 8.98
N LEU A 102 -4.63 4.58 7.67
CA LEU A 102 -5.65 5.43 7.05
C LEU A 102 -6.76 4.52 6.54
N SER A 103 -8.02 4.91 6.71
CA SER A 103 -9.15 4.15 6.17
C SER A 103 -10.23 5.01 5.57
N ASP A 104 -10.97 4.45 4.63
CA ASP A 104 -12.16 5.04 4.03
C ASP A 104 -13.46 4.44 4.59
N ALA A 105 -14.59 4.95 4.10
CA ALA A 105 -15.92 4.51 4.53
C ALA A 105 -16.26 3.07 4.07
N ASP A 106 -15.57 2.55 3.06
CA ASP A 106 -15.77 1.20 2.52
C ASP A 106 -14.91 0.16 3.27
N GLY A 107 -14.09 0.61 4.22
CA GLY A 107 -13.23 -0.24 5.04
C GLY A 107 -11.90 -0.58 4.39
N ASN A 108 -11.53 0.07 3.29
CA ASN A 108 -10.18 -0.05 2.73
C ASN A 108 -9.17 0.59 3.69
N VAL A 109 -7.97 0.01 3.76
CA VAL A 109 -6.94 0.44 4.70
C VAL A 109 -5.59 0.59 4.02
N TRP A 110 -4.91 1.69 4.31
CA TRP A 110 -3.55 1.99 3.89
C TRP A 110 -2.65 2.25 5.09
N SER A 111 -1.34 2.00 4.93
CA SER A 111 -0.34 2.37 5.92
C SER A 111 0.69 3.31 5.31
N VAL A 112 0.98 4.41 6.02
CA VAL A 112 1.95 5.42 5.58
C VAL A 112 2.89 5.74 6.73
N VAL A 113 4.19 5.80 6.46
CA VAL A 113 5.20 6.24 7.42
C VAL A 113 4.87 7.65 7.91
N ALA A 114 4.81 7.82 9.23
CA ALA A 114 4.44 9.09 9.86
C ALA A 114 5.65 9.96 10.22
N VAL A 115 6.86 9.39 10.19
CA VAL A 115 8.10 10.11 10.52
C VAL A 115 8.32 11.29 9.58
N VAL A 116 8.71 12.44 10.13
CA VAL A 116 9.04 13.65 9.37
C VAL A 116 10.18 13.41 8.35
N ASP A 117 10.12 14.11 7.21
CA ASP A 117 10.99 13.86 6.06
C ASP A 117 12.48 14.02 6.35
N ASP A 118 12.89 14.96 7.21
CA ASP A 118 14.29 15.21 7.55
C ASP A 118 14.95 14.09 8.37
N ARG A 119 14.16 13.10 8.81
CA ARG A 119 14.61 11.88 9.47
C ARG A 119 14.58 10.65 8.58
N LEU A 120 14.13 10.79 7.33
CA LEU A 120 14.09 9.72 6.35
C LEU A 120 15.18 9.91 5.30
N ASP A 121 15.79 8.80 4.90
CA ASP A 121 16.76 8.78 3.81
C ASP A 121 16.06 8.34 2.52
N PHE A 122 15.99 9.27 1.57
CA PHE A 122 15.40 9.04 0.25
C PHE A 122 16.46 8.82 -0.84
N SER A 123 17.73 8.63 -0.47
CA SER A 123 18.77 8.28 -1.42
C SER A 123 18.52 6.88 -2.00
N PRO A 124 18.96 6.62 -3.24
CA PRO A 124 18.83 5.29 -3.84
C PRO A 124 19.51 4.23 -2.96
N ALA A 125 18.85 3.08 -2.76
CA ALA A 125 19.51 1.92 -2.17
C ALA A 125 20.69 1.51 -3.07
N GLY A 126 21.90 1.53 -2.50
CA GLY A 126 23.15 1.18 -3.17
C GLY A 126 23.32 -0.31 -3.44
#